data_AF-A0A7W1M950-F1
#
_entry.id   AF-A0A7W1M950-F1
#
_cell.length_a   1.000
_cell.length_b   1.000
_cell.length_c   1.000
_cell.angle_alpha   90.00
_cell.angle_beta   90.00
_cell.angle_gamma   90.00
#
_symmetry.space_group_name_H-M   'P 1'
#
loop_
_entity.id
_entity.type
_entity.pdbx_description
1 polymer ?
#
loop_
_entity_poly.entity_id
_entity_poly.type
_entity_poly.pdbx_seq_one_letter_code
_entity_poly.pdbx_strand_id
1 'polypeptide(L)' 'MYKSKFPKSIHLSAHYQQDIGKKVGIVLSPRSITSWHGVALLNKDGSFSIKRKKDLSKNLKLSSKTINGIICRYHIEN' A
#
# COMPACT_ATOMS: atom_id res chain seq x y z
N MET A 1 -29.78 1.57 7.62
CA MET A 1 -28.81 0.85 8.47
C MET A 1 -28.07 -0.15 7.60
N TYR A 2 -26.75 -0.04 7.43
CA TYR A 2 -25.97 -0.94 6.56
C TYR A 2 -25.91 -2.33 7.19
N LYS A 3 -26.55 -3.33 6.59
CA LYS A 3 -26.45 -4.73 7.03
C LYS A 3 -25.27 -5.39 6.32
N SER A 4 -24.23 -5.73 7.09
CA SER A 4 -23.05 -6.43 6.56
C SER A 4 -23.45 -7.80 6.02
N LYS A 5 -22.98 -8.13 4.80
CA LYS A 5 -23.05 -9.50 4.26
C LYS A 5 -22.22 -10.50 5.10
N PHE A 6 -21.25 -9.99 5.85
CA PHE A 6 -20.37 -10.75 6.73
C PHE A 6 -20.52 -10.21 8.17
N PRO A 7 -21.47 -10.72 8.96
CA PRO A 7 -21.78 -10.15 10.27
C PRO A 7 -20.73 -10.45 11.35
N LYS A 8 -19.86 -11.46 11.11
CA LYS A 8 -18.78 -11.85 12.03
C LYS A 8 -17.40 -11.34 11.61
N SER A 9 -17.28 -10.56 10.53
CA SER A 9 -15.97 -10.08 10.06
C SER A 9 -15.57 -8.76 10.72
N ILE A 10 -14.26 -8.55 10.85
CA ILE A 10 -13.71 -7.24 11.16
C ILE A 10 -13.77 -6.38 9.89
N HIS A 11 -14.35 -5.19 9.98
CA HIS A 11 -14.45 -4.28 8.84
C HIS A 11 -13.20 -3.43 8.74
N LEU A 12 -12.30 -3.80 7.83
CA LEU A 12 -11.06 -3.05 7.60
C LEU A 12 -11.27 -1.96 6.54
N SER A 13 -10.50 -0.88 6.65
CA SER A 13 -10.49 0.23 5.71
C SER A 13 -9.06 0.67 5.42
N ALA A 14 -8.75 0.95 4.16
CA ALA A 14 -7.48 1.59 3.79
C ALA A 14 -7.54 3.13 3.91
N HIS A 15 -8.69 3.67 4.32
CA HIS A 15 -8.91 5.10 4.52
C HIS A 15 -8.99 5.38 6.02
N TYR A 16 -8.62 6.60 6.41
CA TYR A 16 -8.82 7.09 7.78
C TYR A 16 -10.27 6.83 8.25
N GLN A 17 -10.41 6.33 9.47
CA GLN A 17 -11.70 6.12 10.13
C GLN A 17 -11.66 6.83 11.46
N GLN A 18 -12.65 7.68 11.73
CA GLN A 18 -12.79 8.37 13.00
C GLN A 18 -13.42 7.45 14.07
N ASP A 19 -14.26 6.51 13.66
CA ASP A 19 -15.07 5.66 14.54
C ASP A 19 -14.70 4.18 14.36
N ILE A 20 -13.95 3.65 15.33
CA ILE A 20 -13.46 2.27 15.33
C ILE A 20 -14.60 1.25 15.51
N GLY A 21 -15.77 1.65 16.02
CA GLY A 21 -16.92 0.78 16.20
C GLY A 21 -17.60 0.37 14.89
N LYS A 22 -17.27 1.03 13.77
CA LYS A 22 -17.81 0.73 12.43
C LYS A 22 -16.77 0.10 11.52
N LYS A 23 -15.56 0.68 11.45
CA LYS A 23 -14.46 0.22 10.61
C LYS A 23 -13.13 0.55 11.26
N VAL A 24 -12.16 -0.34 11.09
CA VAL A 24 -10.79 -0.17 11.55
C VAL A 24 -9.92 0.26 10.37
N GLY A 25 -9.31 1.44 10.46
CA GLY A 25 -8.31 1.90 9.50
C GLY A 25 -7.02 1.09 9.65
N ILE A 26 -6.49 0.54 8.55
CA ILE A 26 -5.22 -0.18 8.55
C ILE A 26 -4.20 0.52 7.66
N VAL A 27 -2.96 0.54 8.12
CA VAL A 27 -1.83 1.15 7.41
C VAL A 27 -1.06 0.04 6.70
N LEU A 28 -1.20 -0.04 5.38
CA LEU A 28 -0.56 -1.06 4.55
C LEU A 28 0.80 -0.63 3.98
N SER A 29 1.17 0.63 4.19
CA SER A 29 2.47 1.17 3.83
C SER A 29 2.82 2.34 4.75
N PRO A 30 4.09 2.74 4.89
CA PRO A 30 4.49 3.85 5.76
C PRO A 30 3.77 5.19 5.49
N ARG A 31 3.07 5.31 4.35
CA ARG A 31 2.20 6.44 4.02
C ARG A 31 0.76 5.97 3.79
N SER A 32 -0.21 6.85 4.06
CA SER A 32 -1.64 6.63 3.80
C SER A 32 -2.00 6.71 2.31
N ILE A 33 -1.20 6.07 1.45
CA ILE A 33 -1.43 5.94 0.02
C ILE A 33 -1.74 4.46 -0.23
N THR A 34 -2.88 4.18 -0.85
CA THR A 34 -3.21 2.80 -1.23
C THR A 34 -2.36 2.37 -2.43
N SER A 35 -2.09 1.08 -2.54
CA SER A 35 -1.23 0.51 -3.59
C SER A 35 -1.67 0.87 -5.01
N TRP A 36 -2.97 1.12 -5.22
CA TRP A 36 -3.52 1.54 -6.51
C TRP A 36 -3.10 2.96 -6.94
N HIS A 37 -2.80 3.84 -5.99
CA HIS A 37 -2.46 5.25 -6.26
C HIS A 37 -0.95 5.53 -6.20
N GLY A 38 -0.13 4.50 -5.97
CA GLY A 38 1.31 4.63 -5.82
C GLY A 38 2.07 3.53 -6.53
N VAL A 39 3.38 3.57 -6.38
CA VAL A 39 4.30 2.52 -6.82
C VAL A 39 5.18 2.12 -5.65
N ALA A 40 5.58 0.85 -5.63
CA ALA A 40 6.55 0.34 -4.67
C ALA A 40 7.94 0.89 -5.01
N LEU A 41 8.64 1.38 -3.99
CA LEU A 41 10.02 1.86 -4.04
C LEU A 41 10.85 1.06 -3.04
N LEU A 42 11.95 0.48 -3.51
CA LEU A 42 12.99 -0.09 -2.66
C LEU A 42 13.97 1.02 -2.27
N ASN A 43 13.99 1.35 -0.98
CA ASN A 43 14.86 2.38 -0.40
C ASN A 43 16.30 1.84 -0.23
N LYS A 44 17.27 2.74 -0.06
CA LYS A 44 18.69 2.38 0.10
C LYS A 44 18.98 1.56 1.36
N ASP A 45 18.14 1.67 2.38
CA ASP A 45 18.19 0.87 3.61
C ASP A 45 17.56 -0.54 3.46
N GLY A 46 17.09 -0.89 2.25
CA GLY A 46 16.44 -2.17 1.96
C GLY A 46 14.95 -2.22 2.30
N SER A 47 14.38 -1.15 2.86
CA SER A 47 12.95 -1.08 3.17
C SER A 47 12.11 -0.79 1.92
N PHE A 48 10.84 -1.23 1.94
CA PHE A 48 9.87 -0.88 0.91
C PHE A 48 8.96 0.25 1.36
N SER A 49 8.70 1.20 0.46
CA SER A 49 7.71 2.25 0.65
C SER A 49 6.79 2.39 -0.57
N ILE A 50 5.62 3.01 -0.39
CA ILE A 50 4.73 3.38 -1.49
C ILE A 50 4.76 4.90 -1.64
N LYS A 51 5.06 5.37 -2.86
CA LYS A 51 5.03 6.79 -3.22
C LYS A 51 4.22 7.00 -4.49
N ARG A 52 3.63 8.19 -4.65
CA ARG A 52 3.01 8.55 -5.94
C ARG A 52 4.12 8.65 -6.98
N LYS A 53 3.85 8.17 -8.20
CA LYS A 53 4.84 8.20 -9.29
C LYS A 53 5.40 9.60 -9.56
N LYS A 54 4.57 10.64 -9.40
CA LYS A 54 4.95 12.06 -9.56
C LYS A 54 5.92 12.58 -8.49
N ASP A 55 5.99 11.93 -7.32
CA ASP A 55 6.82 12.34 -6.19
C ASP A 55 8.21 11.66 -6.24
N LEU A 56 8.50 10.91 -7.31
CA LEU A 56 9.74 10.17 -7.48
C LEU A 56 10.75 10.94 -8.32
N SER A 57 12.04 10.69 -8.06
CA SER A 57 13.13 11.17 -8.90
C SER A 57 13.00 10.59 -10.32
N LYS A 58 13.53 11.31 -11.32
CA LYS A 58 13.47 10.86 -12.73
C LYS A 58 14.42 9.68 -13.00
N ASN A 59 15.42 9.48 -12.14
CA ASN A 59 16.49 8.49 -12.32
C ASN A 59 16.20 7.21 -11.55
N LEU A 60 15.06 6.59 -11.83
CA LEU A 60 14.67 5.31 -11.23
C LEU A 60 14.86 4.15 -12.18
N LYS A 61 15.36 3.03 -11.66
CA LYS A 61 15.38 1.76 -12.36
C LYS A 61 14.14 0.95 -11.99
N LEU A 62 13.40 0.47 -13.00
CA LEU A 62 12.32 -0.49 -12.79
C LEU A 62 12.94 -1.89 -12.60
N SER A 63 12.52 -2.58 -11.55
CA SER A 63 12.92 -3.95 -11.23
C SER A 63 11.69 -4.79 -10.88
N SER A 64 11.88 -6.11 -10.80
CA SER A 64 10.83 -7.03 -10.40
C SER A 64 11.38 -8.25 -9.68
N LYS A 65 10.60 -8.80 -8.76
CA LYS A 65 10.87 -10.06 -8.08
C LYS A 65 9.60 -10.90 -8.01
N THR A 66 9.70 -12.19 -8.23
CA THR A 66 8.58 -13.12 -8.01
C THR A 66 8.53 -13.52 -6.55
N ILE A 67 7.38 -13.28 -5.90
CA ILE A 67 7.13 -13.63 -4.49
C ILE A 67 5.86 -14.47 -4.46
N ASN A 68 5.94 -15.72 -3.98
CA ASN A 68 4.81 -16.65 -3.93
C ASN A 68 4.05 -16.78 -5.27
N GLY A 69 4.79 -16.81 -6.39
CA GLY A 69 4.21 -16.88 -7.74
C GLY A 69 3.68 -15.56 -8.31
N ILE A 70 3.74 -14.46 -7.54
CA ILE A 70 3.28 -13.13 -7.97
C ILE A 70 4.48 -12.29 -8.40
N ILE A 71 4.46 -11.75 -9.62
CA ILE A 71 5.49 -10.81 -10.09
C ILE A 71 5.27 -9.45 -9.43
N CYS A 72 6.11 -9.10 -8.48
CA CYS A 72 6.09 -7.82 -7.79
C CYS A 72 7.07 -6.85 -8.48
N ARG A 73 6.53 -5.78 -9.10
CA ARG A 73 7.33 -4.72 -9.73
C ARG A 73 7.56 -3.56 -8.77
N TYR A 74 8.77 -3.02 -8.75
CA TYR A 74 9.15 -1.91 -7.88
C TYR A 74 10.26 -1.05 -8.52
N HIS A 75 10.37 0.19 -8.09
CA HIS A 75 11.44 1.09 -8.51
C HIS A 75 12.59 1.06 -7.52
N ILE A 76 13.79 1.33 -8.01
CA ILE A 76 15.03 1.46 -7.22
C ILE A 76 15.60 2.85 -7.49
N GLU A 77 15.93 3.57 -6.42
CA GLU A 77 16.63 4.85 -6.50
C GLU A 77 18.13 4.61 -6.60
N ASN A 78 18.74 5.05 -7.71
CA ASN A 78 20.19 4.97 -7.91
C ASN A 78 20.94 5.86 -6.91
#